data_AF-A0AAJ7IWJ8-F1
#
_entry.id   AF-A0AAJ7IWJ8-F1
#
_cell.length_a   1.000
_cell.length_b   1.000
_cell.length_c   1.000
_cell.angle_alpha   90.00
_cell.angle_beta   90.00
_cell.angle_gamma   90.00
#
_symmetry.space_group_name_H-M   'P 1'
#
loop_
_entity.id
_entity.type
_entity.pdbx_description
1 polymer ?
#
loop_
_entity_poly.entity_id
_entity_poly.type
_entity_poly.pdbx_seq_one_letter_code
_entity_poly.pdbx_strand_id
1 'polypeptide(L)'
;MTSNERRCFSAPTAFRHKAYEQHRFKVEHATCAIDVNPPRSRPHVIRNAKGLQIEREKQERIMRENFILLKKLRDIMHRKPPTDETAHRLKWVESKCIRTR
;
A
#
# COMPACT_ATOMS: atom_id res chain seq x y z
N MET A 1 13.69 21.97 81.19
CA MET A 1 14.76 22.17 80.18
C MET A 1 15.05 20.84 79.52
N THR A 2 14.63 20.62 78.27
CA THR A 2 15.22 19.63 77.36
C THR A 2 14.77 19.98 75.93
N SER A 3 15.59 20.77 75.24
CA SER A 3 15.46 21.06 73.81
C SER A 3 15.76 19.78 73.02
N ASN A 4 14.72 19.22 72.39
CA ASN A 4 14.84 18.04 71.54
C ASN A 4 15.28 18.46 70.13
N GLU A 5 16.58 18.63 69.94
CA GLU A 5 17.18 18.92 68.63
C GLU A 5 17.09 17.67 67.73
N ARG A 6 16.12 17.69 66.82
CA ARG A 6 16.07 16.74 65.70
C ARG A 6 17.28 16.99 64.80
N ARG A 7 18.37 16.26 65.02
CA ARG A 7 19.47 16.17 64.07
C ARG A 7 18.97 15.51 62.80
N CYS A 8 18.69 16.32 61.78
CA CYS A 8 18.57 15.83 60.41
C CYS A 8 19.95 15.28 60.00
N PHE A 9 20.13 13.97 60.10
CA PHE A 9 21.27 13.27 59.51
C PHE A 9 21.20 13.43 57.99
N SER A 10 21.76 14.52 57.49
CA SER A 10 22.06 14.67 56.07
C SER A 10 22.99 13.52 55.69
N ALA A 11 22.52 12.64 54.80
CA ALA A 11 23.36 11.57 54.27
C ALA A 11 24.72 12.16 53.81
N PRO A 12 25.85 11.44 54.02
CA PRO A 12 27.17 11.94 53.65
C PRO A 12 27.15 12.43 52.21
N THR A 13 27.71 13.61 51.95
CA THR A 13 27.73 14.27 50.63
C THR A 13 28.21 13.33 49.52
N ALA A 14 29.14 12.42 49.83
CA ALA A 14 29.62 11.36 48.95
C ALA A 14 28.51 10.39 48.50
N PHE A 15 27.58 10.00 49.38
CA PHE A 15 26.46 9.13 49.03
C PHE A 15 25.47 9.85 48.10
N ARG A 16 25.22 11.14 48.35
CA ARG A 16 24.41 11.98 47.46
C ARG A 16 25.05 12.14 46.08
N HIS A 17 26.37 12.35 46.04
CA HIS A 17 27.13 12.46 44.80
C HIS A 17 27.05 11.17 43.98
N LYS A 18 27.30 10.02 44.62
CA LYS A 18 27.22 8.71 43.96
C LYS A 18 25.80 8.38 43.45
N ALA A 19 24.77 8.70 44.24
CA ALA A 19 23.38 8.53 43.81
C ALA A 19 23.04 9.45 42.63
N TYR A 20 23.57 10.67 42.62
CA TYR A 20 23.39 11.62 41.52
C TYR A 20 24.08 11.15 40.24
N GLU A 21 25.32 10.67 40.33
CA GLU A 21 26.03 10.08 39.18
C GLU A 21 25.30 8.87 38.60
N GLN A 22 24.80 7.97 39.46
CA GLN A 22 24.00 6.83 39.02
C GLN A 22 22.68 7.25 38.37
N HIS A 23 22.03 8.29 38.89
CA HIS A 23 20.83 8.85 38.28
C HIS A 23 21.14 9.42 36.90
N ARG A 24 22.19 10.24 36.78
CA ARG A 24 22.63 10.82 35.50
C ARG A 24 22.97 9.73 34.48
N PHE A 25 23.70 8.71 34.90
CA PHE A 25 24.01 7.55 34.05
C PHE A 25 22.75 6.87 33.53
N LYS A 26 21.75 6.62 34.39
CA LYS A 26 20.47 6.01 33.98
C LYS A 26 19.66 6.90 33.04
N VAL A 27 19.67 8.21 33.27
CA VAL A 27 18.97 9.18 32.40
C VAL A 27 19.62 9.25 31.04
N GLU A 28 20.95 9.30 30.99
CA GLU A 28 21.73 9.36 29.75
C GLU A 28 21.59 8.09 28.91
N HIS A 29 21.53 6.92 29.55
CA HIS A 29 21.40 5.63 28.88
C HIS A 29 19.95 5.14 28.77
N ALA A 30 18.97 6.01 29.03
CA ALA A 30 17.57 5.64 28.91
C ALA A 30 17.19 5.40 27.44
N THR A 31 16.81 4.17 27.10
CA THR A 31 16.27 3.83 25.79
C THR A 31 14.77 4.12 25.72
N CYS A 32 14.26 4.44 24.53
CA CYS A 32 12.81 4.61 24.32
C CYS A 32 12.03 3.37 24.79
N ALA A 33 10.90 3.57 25.47
CA ALA A 33 10.05 2.48 25.95
C ALA A 33 9.41 1.67 24.80
N ILE A 34 9.30 2.28 23.62
CA ILE A 34 8.74 1.67 22.41
C ILE A 34 9.80 1.82 21.32
N ASP A 35 10.11 0.71 20.65
CA ASP A 35 10.92 0.74 19.44
C ASP A 35 10.10 1.37 18.31
N VAL A 36 10.53 2.54 17.85
CA VAL A 36 9.93 3.29 16.74
C VAL A 36 10.66 3.05 15.42
N ASN A 37 11.71 2.22 15.43
CA ASN A 37 12.48 1.97 14.22
C ASN A 37 11.70 1.02 13.29
N PRO A 38 11.67 1.31 11.98
CA PRO A 38 11.09 0.40 11.02
C PRO A 38 11.87 -0.93 11.04
N PRO A 39 11.18 -2.07 10.90
CA PRO A 39 11.82 -3.36 10.88
C PRO A 39 12.80 -3.46 9.69
N ARG A 40 13.89 -4.20 9.88
CA ARG A 40 14.88 -4.45 8.82
C ARG A 40 14.21 -5.05 7.59
N SER A 41 14.48 -4.48 6.41
CA SER A 41 13.89 -4.94 5.16
C SER A 41 14.27 -6.40 4.91
N ARG A 42 13.28 -7.24 4.66
CA ARG A 42 13.47 -8.66 4.35
C ARG A 42 13.37 -8.86 2.84
N PRO A 43 14.43 -9.33 2.15
CA PRO A 43 14.41 -9.50 0.70
C PRO A 43 13.22 -10.32 0.15
N HIS A 44 12.75 -11.32 0.92
CA HIS A 44 11.60 -12.14 0.55
C HIS A 44 10.24 -11.40 0.64
N VAL A 45 10.16 -10.27 1.34
CA VAL A 45 8.96 -9.42 1.44
C VAL A 45 8.91 -8.37 0.31
N ILE A 46 10.06 -8.06 -0.29
CA ILE A 46 10.20 -6.96 -1.27
C ILE A 46 9.67 -7.36 -2.66
N ARG A 47 9.70 -8.66 -2.99
CA ARG A 47 9.46 -9.11 -4.37
C ARG A 47 8.03 -9.61 -4.60
N ASN A 48 7.15 -8.73 -5.09
CA ASN A 48 5.83 -9.11 -5.62
C ASN A 48 5.92 -9.66 -7.06
N ALA A 49 6.56 -10.82 -7.22
CA ALA A 49 6.79 -11.41 -8.54
C ALA A 49 5.47 -11.71 -9.31
N LYS A 50 4.44 -12.18 -8.58
CA LYS A 50 3.14 -12.49 -9.18
C LYS A 50 2.40 -11.23 -9.65
N GLY A 51 2.49 -10.13 -8.91
CA GLY A 51 1.92 -8.85 -9.33
C GLY A 51 2.54 -8.35 -10.63
N LEU A 52 3.87 -8.43 -10.75
CA LEU A 52 4.58 -8.06 -11.98
C LEU A 52 4.19 -8.92 -13.17
N GLN A 53 4.00 -10.23 -12.95
CA GLN A 53 3.53 -11.14 -13.99
C GLN A 53 2.13 -10.78 -14.49
N ILE A 54 1.18 -10.56 -13.59
CA ILE A 54 -0.21 -10.22 -13.94
C ILE A 54 -0.27 -8.91 -14.74
N GLU A 55 0.50 -7.89 -14.35
CA GLU A 55 0.50 -6.62 -15.08
C GLU A 55 1.05 -6.78 -16.50
N ARG A 56 2.08 -7.61 -16.68
CA ARG A 56 2.61 -7.95 -18.02
C ARG A 56 1.56 -8.65 -18.88
N GLU A 57 0.89 -9.67 -18.34
CA GLU A 57 -0.16 -10.41 -19.06
C GLU A 57 -1.34 -9.51 -19.45
N LYS A 58 -1.72 -8.60 -18.54
CA LYS A 58 -2.76 -7.59 -18.80
C LYS A 58 -2.36 -6.65 -19.94
N GLN A 59 -1.13 -6.13 -19.93
CA GLN A 59 -0.61 -5.29 -21.00
C GLN A 59 -0.59 -6.02 -22.35
N GLU A 60 -0.15 -7.28 -22.37
CA GLU A 60 -0.14 -8.09 -23.59
C GLU A 60 -1.56 -8.27 -24.15
N ARG A 61 -2.53 -8.56 -23.28
CA ARG A 61 -3.94 -8.68 -23.66
C ARG A 61 -4.47 -7.37 -24.24
N ILE A 62 -4.21 -6.23 -23.59
CA ILE A 62 -4.61 -4.90 -24.09
C ILE A 62 -4.02 -4.65 -25.47
N MET A 63 -2.74 -4.92 -25.67
CA MET A 63 -2.07 -4.71 -26.96
C MET A 63 -2.68 -5.59 -28.07
N ARG A 64 -2.97 -6.85 -27.76
CA ARG A 64 -3.63 -7.77 -28.70
C ARG A 64 -5.04 -7.29 -29.07
N GLU A 65 -5.83 -6.89 -28.08
CA GLU A 65 -7.19 -6.37 -28.30
C GLU A 65 -7.18 -5.06 -29.11
N ASN A 66 -6.26 -4.14 -28.80
CA ASN A 66 -6.08 -2.89 -29.56
C ASN A 66 -5.72 -3.16 -31.02
N PHE A 67 -4.83 -4.12 -31.29
CA PHE A 67 -4.49 -4.49 -32.66
C PHE A 67 -5.71 -5.01 -33.44
N ILE A 68 -6.49 -5.91 -32.81
CA ILE A 68 -7.71 -6.44 -33.41
C ILE A 68 -8.72 -5.32 -33.67
N LEU A 69 -8.90 -4.42 -32.71
CA LEU A 69 -9.81 -3.28 -32.83
C LEU A 69 -9.40 -2.37 -34.00
N LEU A 70 -8.13 -1.99 -34.08
CA LEU A 70 -7.61 -1.14 -35.16
C LEU A 70 -7.78 -1.79 -36.53
N LYS A 71 -7.56 -3.11 -36.63
CA LYS A 71 -7.81 -3.86 -37.86
C LYS A 71 -9.29 -3.78 -38.26
N LYS A 72 -10.21 -4.04 -37.32
CA LYS A 72 -11.66 -3.94 -37.57
C LYS A 72 -12.08 -2.53 -37.97
N LEU A 73 -11.56 -1.51 -37.30
CA LEU A 73 -11.86 -0.11 -37.62
C LEU A 73 -11.38 0.24 -39.02
N ARG A 74 -10.17 -0.17 -39.40
CA ARG A 74 -9.67 -0.03 -40.76
C ARG A 74 -10.63 -0.68 -41.77
N ASP A 75 -11.01 -1.94 -41.52
CA ASP A 75 -11.90 -2.67 -42.42
C ASP A 75 -13.27 -1.99 -42.57
N ILE A 76 -13.81 -1.41 -41.49
CA ILE A 76 -15.05 -0.63 -41.51
C ILE A 76 -14.89 0.67 -42.30
N MET A 77 -13.82 1.44 -42.03
CA MET A 77 -13.57 2.73 -42.68
C MET A 77 -13.37 2.61 -44.19
N HIS A 78 -12.71 1.54 -44.64
CA HIS A 78 -12.44 1.31 -46.07
C HIS A 78 -13.55 0.53 -46.76
N ARG A 79 -14.59 0.10 -46.02
CA ARG A 79 -15.74 -0.56 -46.62
C ARG A 79 -16.51 0.46 -47.44
N LYS A 80 -16.81 0.15 -48.70
CA LYS A 80 -17.74 0.95 -49.49
C LYS A 80 -19.10 1.03 -48.76
N PRO A 81 -19.78 2.19 -48.76
CA PRO A 81 -21.11 2.28 -48.20
C PRO A 81 -22.00 1.21 -48.85
N PRO A 82 -22.88 0.55 -48.07
CA PRO A 82 -23.76 -0.46 -48.62
C PRO A 82 -24.61 0.18 -49.72
N THR A 83 -24.49 -0.31 -50.96
CA THR A 83 -25.53 -0.11 -51.98
C THR A 83 -26.83 -0.72 -51.47
N ASP A 84 -27.97 -0.14 -51.85
CA ASP A 84 -29.31 -0.39 -51.26
C ASP A 84 -29.62 -1.87 -50.95
N GLU A 85 -29.13 -2.82 -51.75
CA GLU A 85 -29.35 -4.26 -51.56
C GLU A 85 -28.68 -4.86 -50.30
N THR A 86 -27.61 -4.24 -49.79
CA THR A 86 -26.85 -4.73 -48.62
C THR A 86 -27.24 -4.07 -47.30
N ALA A 87 -28.06 -3.01 -47.34
CA ALA A 87 -28.59 -2.32 -46.16
C ALA A 87 -29.51 -3.22 -45.30
N HIS A 88 -30.09 -4.27 -45.91
CA HIS A 88 -30.92 -5.27 -45.22
C HIS A 88 -30.18 -6.07 -44.13
N ARG A 89 -28.84 -6.07 -44.11
CA ARG A 89 -28.05 -6.82 -43.11
C ARG A 89 -28.01 -6.19 -41.70
N LEU A 90 -28.44 -4.95 -41.52
CA LEU A 90 -28.42 -4.27 -40.22
C LEU A 90 -29.76 -4.29 -39.48
N LYS A 91 -30.70 -5.18 -39.85
CA LYS A 91 -31.89 -5.40 -39.02
C LYS A 91 -31.48 -6.07 -37.71
N TRP A 92 -31.46 -5.28 -36.64
CA TRP A 92 -31.46 -5.77 -35.28
C TRP A 92 -32.61 -6.79 -35.14
N VAL A 93 -32.27 -8.03 -34.81
CA VAL A 93 -33.29 -9.02 -34.48
C VAL A 93 -33.80 -8.62 -33.10
N GLU A 94 -34.98 -8.01 -33.03
CA GLU A 94 -35.66 -7.78 -31.76
C GLU A 94 -35.87 -9.14 -31.08
N SER A 95 -35.10 -9.37 -30.01
CA SER A 95 -35.28 -10.52 -29.15
C SER A 95 -36.64 -10.42 -28.47
N LYS A 96 -37.59 -11.28 -28.86
CA LYS A 96 -38.91 -11.34 -28.23
C LYS A 96 -38.73 -11.66 -26.74
N CYS A 97 -39.05 -10.71 -25.87
CA CYS A 97 -39.07 -10.97 -24.44
C CYS A 97 -40.20 -11.96 -24.13
N ILE A 98 -39.88 -13.07 -23.46
CA ILE A 98 -40.88 -14.04 -23.01
C ILE A 98 -41.56 -13.41 -21.79
N ARG A 99 -42.83 -13.04 -21.94
CA ARG A 99 -43.65 -12.52 -20.84
C ARG A 99 -44.13 -13.70 -20.00
N THR A 100 -43.64 -13.81 -18.77
CA THR A 100 -44.12 -14.80 -17.79
C THR A 100 -45.46 -14.37 -17.22
N ARG A 101 -46.30 -15.36 -16.89
CA ARG A 101 -47.70 -15.22 -16.46
C ARG A 101 -47.83 -15.07 -14.94
#